data_AF-A0A1E3R3H3-F1
#
_entry.id   AF-A0A1E3R3H3-F1
#
_cell.length_a   1.000
_cell.length_b   1.000
_cell.length_c   1.000
_cell.angle_alpha   90.00
_cell.angle_beta   90.00
_cell.angle_gamma   90.00
#
_symmetry.space_group_name_H-M   'P 1'
#
loop_
_entity.id
_entity.type
_entity.pdbx_description
1 polymer ?
#
loop_
_entity_poly.entity_id
_entity_poly.type
_entity_poly.pdbx_seq_one_letter_code
_entity_poly.pdbx_strand_id
1 'polypeptide(L)'
;MVECGPGLIRRELDTIAWAFLGSEFTGPAYRGWSIDRRLQAFLLHRGLTKLADDGNACNAILERVLSNLGPALRSGLIKPPGSPSRPTAPQHV
;
A
#
# COMPACT_ATOMS: atom_id res chain seq x y z
N MET A 1 5.36 -28.68 18.38
CA MET A 1 6.13 -28.28 17.19
C MET A 1 5.64 -26.89 16.85
N VAL A 2 6.38 -25.86 17.27
CA VAL A 2 6.02 -24.46 17.08
C VAL A 2 6.34 -24.13 15.62
N GLU A 3 5.35 -23.64 14.88
CA GLU A 3 5.55 -23.07 13.53
C GLU A 3 6.53 -21.88 13.65
N CYS A 4 7.82 -22.17 13.57
CA CYS A 4 8.90 -21.21 13.69
C CYS A 4 9.08 -20.48 12.36
N GLY A 5 8.44 -19.31 12.29
CA GLY A 5 8.80 -18.19 11.44
C GLY A 5 7.64 -17.72 10.58
N PRO A 6 6.94 -16.62 10.90
CA PRO A 6 6.00 -16.03 9.97
C PRO A 6 6.83 -15.23 8.95
N GLY A 7 7.59 -15.93 8.12
CA GLY A 7 7.93 -15.42 6.80
C GLY A 7 6.58 -15.22 6.12
N LEU A 8 6.09 -13.99 6.11
CA LEU A 8 4.74 -13.64 5.69
C LEU A 8 4.37 -14.44 4.43
N ILE A 9 3.35 -15.28 4.52
CA ILE A 9 2.89 -16.10 3.39
C ILE A 9 2.57 -15.18 2.22
N ARG A 10 2.91 -15.60 0.99
CA ARG A 10 2.75 -14.80 -0.24
C ARG A 10 1.39 -14.10 -0.36
N ARG A 11 0.32 -14.76 0.08
CA ARG A 11 -1.04 -14.20 0.10
C ARG A 11 -1.19 -13.00 1.03
N GLU A 12 -0.54 -12.99 2.19
CA GLU A 12 -0.55 -11.86 3.12
C GLU A 12 0.20 -10.68 2.52
N LEU A 13 1.36 -10.94 1.89
CA LEU A 13 2.13 -9.91 1.19
C LEU A 13 1.32 -9.28 0.05
N ASP A 14 0.66 -10.11 -0.77
CA ASP A 14 -0.26 -9.65 -1.79
C ASP A 14 -1.42 -8.84 -1.18
N THR A 15 -2.04 -9.31 -0.11
CA THR A 15 -3.14 -8.60 0.57
C THR A 15 -2.72 -7.21 1.04
N ILE A 16 -1.53 -7.09 1.65
CA ILE A 16 -0.96 -5.81 2.07
C ILE A 16 -0.65 -4.94 0.85
N ALA A 17 -0.09 -5.52 -0.21
CA ALA A 17 0.20 -4.80 -1.44
C ALA A 17 -1.07 -4.23 -2.09
N TRP A 18 -2.14 -5.02 -2.20
CA TRP A 18 -3.44 -4.58 -2.71
C TRP A 18 -4.07 -3.51 -1.82
N ALA A 19 -3.97 -3.64 -0.49
CA ALA A 19 -4.43 -2.63 0.45
C ALA A 19 -3.66 -1.31 0.31
N PHE A 20 -2.34 -1.37 0.11
CA PHE A 20 -1.51 -0.20 -0.18
C PHE A 20 -1.93 0.46 -1.50
N LEU A 21 -2.15 -0.33 -2.55
CA LEU A 21 -2.53 0.13 -3.88
C LEU A 21 -3.85 0.92 -3.91
N GLY A 22 -4.82 0.51 -3.09
CA GLY A 22 -6.10 1.20 -2.92
C GLY A 22 -6.09 2.33 -1.87
N SER A 23 -4.98 2.58 -1.19
CA SER A 23 -4.87 3.59 -0.14
C SER A 23 -4.54 4.96 -0.71
N GLU A 24 -4.79 6.02 0.08
CA GLU A 24 -4.43 7.41 -0.28
C GLU A 24 -2.95 7.60 -0.65
N PHE A 25 -2.06 6.71 -0.17
CA PHE A 25 -0.63 6.71 -0.45
C PHE A 25 -0.29 6.48 -1.93
N THR A 26 -1.14 5.83 -2.73
CA THR A 26 -0.94 5.77 -4.19
C THR A 26 -1.42 7.01 -4.93
N GLY A 27 -2.03 7.95 -4.21
CA GLY A 27 -2.56 9.19 -4.75
C GLY A 27 -1.50 10.17 -5.26
N PRO A 28 -1.95 11.20 -6.01
CA PRO A 28 -1.09 12.25 -6.55
C PRO A 28 -0.41 13.09 -5.46
N ALA A 29 -1.02 13.22 -4.27
CA ALA A 29 -0.46 13.94 -3.13
C ALA A 29 0.90 13.38 -2.68
N TYR A 30 1.09 12.06 -2.84
CA TYR A 30 2.32 11.38 -2.47
C TYR A 30 3.27 11.21 -3.66
N ARG A 31 2.95 11.74 -4.86
CA ARG A 31 3.72 11.52 -6.10
C ARG A 31 5.20 11.90 -5.97
N GLY A 32 5.52 12.87 -5.12
CA GLY A 32 6.90 13.28 -4.81
C GLY A 32 7.68 12.31 -3.91
N TRP A 33 7.03 11.31 -3.31
CA TRP A 33 7.66 10.32 -2.45
C TRP A 33 7.95 9.05 -3.25
N SER A 34 9.13 8.47 -3.05
CA SER A 34 9.47 7.13 -3.52
C SER A 34 8.48 6.10 -2.96
N ILE A 35 8.19 5.06 -3.73
CA ILE A 35 7.22 4.03 -3.36
C ILE A 35 7.61 3.30 -2.06
N ASP A 36 8.92 3.09 -1.84
CA ASP A 36 9.47 2.56 -0.59
C ASP A 36 9.06 3.41 0.63
N ARG A 37 9.28 4.74 0.55
CA ARG A 37 8.92 5.69 1.61
C ARG A 37 7.42 5.71 1.91
N ARG A 38 6.59 5.57 0.87
CA ARG A 38 5.13 5.48 1.03
C ARG A 38 4.72 4.18 1.68
N LEU A 39 5.37 3.08 1.31
CA LEU A 39 5.12 1.77 1.89
C LEU A 39 5.50 1.77 3.37
N GLN A 40 6.66 2.32 3.74
CA GLN A 40 7.05 2.49 5.14
C GLN A 40 6.02 3.32 5.91
N ALA A 41 5.56 4.46 5.37
CA ALA A 41 4.54 5.28 6.01
C ALA A 41 3.21 4.53 6.19
N PHE A 42 2.81 3.73 5.20
CA PHE A 42 1.61 2.89 5.28
C PHE A 42 1.74 1.78 6.34
N LEU A 43 2.89 1.10 6.40
CA LEU A 43 3.17 0.08 7.40
C LEU A 43 3.17 0.68 8.82
N LEU A 44 3.79 1.84 9.00
CA LEU A 44 3.76 2.59 10.26
C LEU A 44 2.32 2.99 10.64
N HIS A 45 1.54 3.49 9.68
CA HIS A 45 0.15 3.88 9.90
C HIS A 45 -0.75 2.71 10.31
N ARG A 46 -0.48 1.50 9.79
CA ARG A 46 -1.17 0.26 10.16
C ARG A 46 -0.68 -0.36 11.47
N GLY A 47 0.36 0.19 12.11
CA GLY A 47 1.00 -0.41 13.28
C GLY A 47 1.88 -1.62 12.97
N LEU A 48 2.21 -1.85 11.70
CA LEU A 48 3.08 -2.93 11.22
C LEU A 48 4.56 -2.51 11.25
N THR A 49 4.98 -1.87 12.34
CA THR A 49 6.37 -1.39 12.54
C THR A 49 7.39 -2.50 12.40
N LYS A 50 7.09 -3.72 12.86
CA LYS A 50 7.96 -4.89 12.67
C LYS A 50 8.20 -5.25 11.21
N LEU A 51 7.21 -5.10 10.34
CA LEU A 51 7.36 -5.32 8.89
C LEU A 51 8.11 -4.18 8.21
N ALA A 52 7.97 -2.95 8.73
CA ALA A 52 8.70 -1.79 8.22
C ALA A 52 10.18 -1.83 8.61
N ASP A 53 10.49 -2.36 9.80
CA ASP A 53 11.85 -2.56 10.31
C ASP A 53 12.53 -3.77 9.66
N ASP A 54 11.76 -4.82 9.35
CA ASP A 54 12.25 -5.97 8.59
C ASP A 54 12.41 -5.62 7.11
N GLY A 55 13.62 -5.22 6.72
CA GLY A 55 13.95 -4.83 5.35
C GLY A 55 13.66 -5.91 4.30
N ASN A 56 13.69 -7.20 4.68
CA ASN A 56 13.36 -8.30 3.77
C ASN A 56 11.85 -8.42 3.54
N ALA A 57 11.04 -8.31 4.61
CA ALA A 57 9.58 -8.28 4.50
C ALA A 57 9.10 -7.02 3.76
N CYS A 58 9.66 -5.85 4.09
CA CYS A 58 9.37 -4.61 3.40
C CYS A 58 9.69 -4.72 1.91
N ASN A 59 10.86 -5.24 1.55
CA ASN A 59 11.23 -5.48 0.15
C ASN A 59 10.31 -6.50 -0.54
N ALA A 60 9.90 -7.56 0.15
CA ALA A 60 8.98 -8.54 -0.41
C ALA A 60 7.59 -7.94 -0.70
N ILE A 61 7.08 -7.04 0.15
CA ILE A 61 5.83 -6.31 -0.09
C ILE A 61 6.02 -5.31 -1.23
N LEU A 62 7.14 -4.60 -1.25
CA LEU A 62 7.49 -3.65 -2.30
C LEU A 62 7.48 -4.33 -3.69
N GLU A 63 8.13 -5.48 -3.82
CA GLU A 63 8.13 -6.26 -5.06
C GLU A 63 6.71 -6.67 -5.49
N ARG A 64 5.83 -6.99 -4.53
CA ARG A 64 4.41 -7.29 -4.80
C ARG A 64 3.65 -6.06 -5.23
N VAL A 65 3.86 -4.91 -4.58
CA VAL A 65 3.28 -3.64 -4.97
C VAL A 65 3.70 -3.29 -6.38
N LEU A 66 5.00 -3.34 -6.70
CA LEU A 66 5.53 -3.05 -8.03
C LEU A 66 4.97 -4.00 -9.10
N SER A 67 4.89 -5.29 -8.79
CA SER A 67 4.30 -6.29 -9.69
C SER A 67 2.80 -6.08 -9.92
N ASN A 68 2.07 -5.62 -8.90
CA ASN A 68 0.63 -5.37 -8.97
C ASN A 68 0.28 -3.91 -9.38
N LEU A 69 1.23 -2.98 -9.40
CA LEU A 69 1.03 -1.58 -9.83
C LEU A 69 0.60 -1.51 -11.29
N GLY A 70 1.25 -2.27 -12.18
CA GLY A 70 0.89 -2.34 -13.60
C GLY A 70 -0.57 -2.78 -13.80
N PRO A 71 -0.97 -3.94 -13.24
CA PRO A 71 -2.37 -4.38 -13.21
C PRO A 71 -3.33 -3.37 -12.56
N ALA A 72 -2.97 -2.77 -11.42
CA ALA A 72 -3.83 -1.83 -10.69
C ALA A 72 -4.05 -0.51 -11.43
N LEU A 73 -3.03 -0.01 -12.13
CA LEU A 73 -3.13 1.15 -13.03
C LEU A 73 -4.03 0.83 -14.23
N ARG A 74 -3.91 -0.37 -14.81
CA ARG A 74 -4.78 -0.81 -15.91
C ARG A 74 -6.22 -1.09 -15.49
N SER A 75 -6.42 -1.53 -14.24
CA SER A 75 -7.73 -1.79 -13.67
C SER A 75 -8.46 -0.51 -13.22
N GLY A 76 -7.79 0.65 -13.23
CA GLY A 76 -8.38 1.92 -12.79
C GLY A 76 -8.61 2.01 -11.28
N LEU A 77 -8.07 1.06 -10.50
CA LEU A 77 -8.07 1.10 -9.04
C LEU A 77 -7.27 2.29 -8.51
N ILE A 78 -6.18 2.64 -9.20
CA ILE A 78 -5.49 3.91 -9.02
C ILE A 78 -6.20 4.92 -9.92
N LYS A 79 -7.11 5.70 -9.33
CA LYS A 79 -7.82 6.74 -10.06
C LYS A 79 -6.81 7.79 -10.56
N PRO A 80 -6.74 8.08 -11.86
CA PRO A 80 -5.96 9.21 -12.33
C PRO A 80 -6.49 10.50 -11.68
N PRO A 81 -5.61 11.46 -11.33
CA PRO A 81 -6.01 12.77 -10.83
C PRO A 81 -6.73 13.54 -11.94
N GLY A 82 -8.04 13.32 -12.06
CA GLY A 82 -8.86 13.90 -13.13
C GLY A 82 -10.31 13.43 -13.15
N SER A 83 -10.71 12.47 -12.30
CA SER A 83 -12.13 12.20 -12.07
C SER A 83 -12.67 13.19 -11.03
N PRO A 84 -13.63 14.08 -11.35
CA PRO A 84 -14.28 14.92 -10.35
C PRO A 84 -15.09 14.01 -9.41
N SER A 85 -14.47 13.62 -8.29
CA SER A 85 -15.21 13.10 -7.15
C SER A 85 -16.08 14.24 -6.63
N ARG A 86 -17.37 14.13 -6.95
CA ARG A 86 -18.49 14.94 -6.44
C ARG A 86 -18.23 15.41 -5.00
N PRO A 87 -18.37 16.71 -4.68
CA PRO A 87 -18.09 17.21 -3.34
C PRO A 87 -19.06 16.56 -2.33
N THR A 88 -18.53 15.73 -1.44
CA THR A 88 -19.22 15.34 -0.22
C THR A 88 -18.74 16.26 0.89
N ALA A 89 -19.37 17.42 1.00
CA ALA A 89 -19.68 17.93 2.33
C ALA A 89 -20.89 17.11 2.83
N PRO A 90 -20.88 16.69 4.11
CA PRO A 90 -21.47 17.59 5.08
C PRO A 90 -20.48 17.91 6.21
N GLN A 91 -20.37 19.21 6.45
CA GLN A 91 -19.79 19.77 7.66
C GLN A 91 -20.65 19.31 8.83
N HIS A 92 -20.02 18.70 9.82
CA HIS A 92 -20.63 18.33 11.10
C HIS A 92 -21.22 19.59 11.75
N VAL A 93 -22.50 19.49 12.13
CA VAL A 93 -23.26 20.47 12.93
C VAL A 93 -22.70 20.61 14.34
#